data_AF-A0A1F4CRD1-F1
#
_entry.id   AF-A0A1F4CRD1-F1
#
_cell.length_a   1.000
_cell.length_b   1.000
_cell.length_c   1.000
_cell.angle_alpha   90.00
_cell.angle_beta   90.00
_cell.angle_gamma   90.00
#
_symmetry.space_group_name_H-M   'P 1'
#
loop_
_entity.id
_entity.type
_entity.pdbx_description
1 polymer ?
#
loop_
_entity_poly.entity_id
_entity_poly.type
_entity_poly.pdbx_seq_one_letter_code
_entity_poly.pdbx_strand_id
1 'polypeptide(L)'
;MAKPRKAIVTKERTVHTYSELWHASHCVLQSGIREPRGSSWQFLSSAVLTAFAFEAYLNHVGPTVFSCWPELERLPPWAKFELLCETLTVGFPSGPEKRPLQTIVKLLEFRNTMAHGRSGDVKPKPELRDTNEKLDAYLGERPLADWERLIRTEKFAQRAREDVKLTLEKLHSARHGPKEGLFTFGLGFHRATPAPS
;
A
#
# COMPACT_ATOMS: atom_id res chain seq x y z
N MET A 1 33.34 29.42 -35.16
CA MET A 1 32.75 28.19 -34.58
C MET A 1 31.38 27.95 -35.20
N ALA A 2 31.12 26.75 -35.72
CA ALA A 2 29.81 26.42 -36.32
C ALA A 2 28.73 26.33 -35.23
N LYS A 3 27.54 26.88 -35.49
CA LYS A 3 26.42 26.84 -34.55
C LYS A 3 25.94 25.38 -34.41
N PRO A 4 25.75 24.85 -33.19
CA PRO A 4 25.33 23.46 -33.01
C PRO A 4 23.96 23.22 -33.65
N ARG A 5 23.82 22.10 -34.38
CA ARG A 5 22.55 21.69 -34.98
C ARG A 5 21.52 21.45 -33.88
N LYS A 6 20.31 21.93 -34.09
CA LYS A 6 19.19 21.74 -33.16
C LYS A 6 18.48 20.42 -33.47
N ALA A 7 18.01 19.74 -32.43
CA ALA A 7 17.17 18.55 -32.54
C ALA A 7 15.91 18.74 -31.69
N ILE A 8 14.80 18.20 -32.18
CA ILE A 8 13.57 18.04 -31.41
C ILE A 8 13.71 16.73 -30.64
N VAL A 9 13.53 16.77 -29.32
CA VAL A 9 13.61 15.61 -28.45
C VAL A 9 12.23 15.35 -27.86
N THR A 10 11.69 14.16 -28.09
CA THR A 10 10.44 13.67 -27.51
C THR A 10 10.75 12.59 -26.49
N LYS A 11 10.15 12.67 -25.30
CA LYS A 11 10.27 11.68 -24.23
C LYS A 11 8.88 11.34 -23.70
N GLU A 12 8.58 10.05 -23.63
CA GLU A 12 7.33 9.52 -23.10
C GLU A 12 7.64 8.37 -22.13
N ARG A 13 6.79 8.16 -21.14
CA ARG A 13 6.86 6.96 -20.29
C ARG A 13 5.50 6.57 -19.74
N THR A 14 5.32 5.29 -19.50
CA THR A 14 4.23 4.77 -18.66
C THR A 14 4.65 4.83 -17.19
N VAL A 15 3.73 5.19 -16.31
CA VAL A 15 3.94 5.19 -14.85
C VAL A 15 3.02 4.16 -14.24
N HIS A 16 3.60 3.17 -13.56
CA HIS A 16 2.86 2.21 -12.74
C HIS A 16 2.90 2.68 -11.28
N THR A 17 2.01 3.59 -10.91
CA THR A 17 1.97 4.22 -9.58
C THR A 17 1.95 3.20 -8.44
N TYR A 18 1.24 2.09 -8.64
CA TYR A 18 1.18 1.02 -7.65
C TYR A 18 2.55 0.36 -7.41
N SER A 19 3.41 0.25 -8.43
CA SER A 19 4.78 -0.27 -8.30
C SER A 19 5.70 0.71 -7.58
N GLU A 20 5.56 2.01 -7.87
CA GLU A 20 6.28 3.09 -7.17
C GLU A 20 5.95 3.08 -5.66
N LEU A 21 4.65 3.03 -5.33
CA LEU A 21 4.17 2.97 -3.94
C LEU A 21 4.60 1.68 -3.24
N TRP A 22 4.57 0.55 -3.95
CA TRP A 22 5.03 -0.75 -3.45
C TRP A 22 6.52 -0.75 -3.10
N HIS A 23 7.34 -0.08 -3.92
CA HIS A 23 8.76 0.08 -3.66
C HIS A 23 9.03 1.06 -2.51
N ALA A 24 8.39 2.23 -2.53
CA ALA A 24 8.53 3.23 -1.47
C ALA A 24 8.20 2.65 -0.10
N SER A 25 7.11 1.87 0.01
CA SER A 25 6.74 1.16 1.24
C SER A 25 7.80 0.16 1.71
N HIS A 26 8.55 -0.47 0.79
CA HIS A 26 9.68 -1.33 1.17
C HIS A 26 10.84 -0.51 1.73
N CYS A 27 11.21 0.58 1.06
CA CYS A 27 12.32 1.44 1.45
C CYS A 27 12.14 1.99 2.88
N VAL A 28 10.94 2.49 3.20
CA VAL A 28 10.65 3.02 4.54
C VAL A 28 10.59 1.88 5.58
N LEU A 29 10.04 0.71 5.24
CA LEU A 29 10.09 -0.46 6.14
C LEU A 29 11.52 -0.84 6.51
N GLN A 30 12.40 -0.98 5.51
CA GLN A 30 13.80 -1.33 5.74
C GLN A 30 14.55 -0.23 6.51
N SER A 31 14.16 1.03 6.32
CA SER A 31 14.72 2.13 7.10
C SER A 31 14.30 2.07 8.56
N GLY A 32 13.03 1.79 8.85
CA GLY A 32 12.53 1.60 10.23
C GLY A 32 13.11 0.36 10.94
N ILE A 33 13.41 -0.71 10.20
CA ILE A 33 14.09 -1.90 10.75
C ILE A 33 15.56 -1.58 11.10
N ARG A 34 16.24 -0.77 10.28
CA ARG A 34 17.65 -0.42 10.49
C ARG A 34 17.86 0.64 11.57
N GLU A 35 16.94 1.58 11.71
CA GLU A 35 17.01 2.67 12.69
C GLU A 35 15.83 2.59 13.66
N PRO A 36 16.01 1.98 14.85
CA PRO A 36 14.95 1.84 15.84
C PRO A 36 14.37 3.17 16.31
N ARG A 37 15.19 4.24 16.37
CA ARG A 37 14.74 5.53 16.88
C ARG A 37 13.75 6.18 15.91
N GLY A 38 12.49 6.29 16.34
CA GLY A 38 11.42 6.82 15.48
C GLY A 38 10.92 5.84 14.42
N SER A 39 11.32 4.56 14.49
CA SER A 39 10.92 3.50 13.57
C SER A 39 9.40 3.36 13.39
N SER A 40 8.61 3.63 14.42
CA SER A 40 7.14 3.58 14.33
C SER A 40 6.58 4.47 13.22
N TRP A 41 7.17 5.62 12.93
CA TRP A 41 6.74 6.49 11.82
C TRP A 41 7.06 5.91 10.45
N GLN A 42 8.15 5.15 10.37
CA GLN A 42 8.52 4.41 9.16
C GLN A 42 7.59 3.22 8.94
N PHE A 43 7.17 2.53 10.02
CA PHE A 43 6.18 1.44 9.95
C PHE A 43 4.79 1.96 9.58
N LEU A 44 4.38 3.11 10.12
CA LEU A 44 3.17 3.82 9.69
C LEU A 44 3.23 4.11 8.19
N SER A 45 4.32 4.74 7.73
CA SER A 45 4.49 5.10 6.32
C SER A 45 4.47 3.87 5.42
N SER A 46 5.14 2.79 5.82
CA SER A 46 5.12 1.52 5.11
C SER A 46 3.70 0.95 4.96
N ALA A 47 2.94 0.91 6.05
CA ALA A 47 1.58 0.39 6.04
C ALA A 47 0.65 1.25 5.15
N VAL A 48 0.67 2.58 5.29
CA VAL A 48 -0.15 3.48 4.44
C VAL A 48 0.20 3.34 2.96
N LEU A 49 1.50 3.37 2.63
CA LEU A 49 1.96 3.23 1.24
C LEU A 49 1.64 1.84 0.68
N THR A 50 1.64 0.79 1.50
CA THR A 50 1.21 -0.56 1.09
C THR A 50 -0.29 -0.59 0.77
N ALA A 51 -1.13 0.08 1.57
CA ALA A 51 -2.57 0.21 1.30
C ALA A 51 -2.83 0.99 0.00
N PHE A 52 -2.11 2.09 -0.23
CA PHE A 52 -2.21 2.84 -1.48
C PHE A 52 -1.70 2.05 -2.68
N ALA A 53 -0.63 1.26 -2.54
CA ALA A 53 -0.16 0.39 -3.60
C ALA A 53 -1.23 -0.65 -3.99
N PHE A 54 -1.91 -1.23 -3.00
CA PHE A 54 -3.03 -2.14 -3.24
C PHE A 54 -4.16 -1.44 -4.02
N GLU A 55 -4.66 -0.31 -3.54
CA GLU A 55 -5.73 0.46 -4.22
C GLU A 55 -5.34 0.90 -5.64
N ALA A 56 -4.12 1.43 -5.81
CA ALA A 56 -3.60 1.85 -7.10
C ALA A 56 -3.46 0.68 -8.08
N TYR A 57 -3.13 -0.52 -7.60
CA TYR A 57 -3.10 -1.71 -8.44
C TYR A 57 -4.49 -2.09 -8.93
N LEU A 58 -5.51 -2.03 -8.06
CA LEU A 58 -6.89 -2.27 -8.48
C LEU A 58 -7.32 -1.27 -9.54
N ASN A 59 -6.97 0.01 -9.40
CA ASN A 59 -7.27 1.04 -10.39
C ASN A 59 -6.50 0.87 -11.70
N HIS A 60 -5.32 0.24 -11.67
CA HIS A 60 -4.56 -0.12 -12.86
C HIS A 60 -5.19 -1.31 -13.61
N VAL A 61 -5.61 -2.33 -12.88
CA VAL A 61 -6.20 -3.54 -13.47
C VAL A 61 -7.64 -3.33 -13.91
N GLY A 62 -8.40 -2.58 -13.14
CA GLY A 62 -9.83 -2.40 -13.31
C GLY A 62 -10.29 -2.07 -14.72
N PRO A 63 -9.70 -1.07 -15.41
CA PRO A 63 -10.04 -0.73 -16.79
C PRO A 63 -9.78 -1.85 -17.81
N THR A 64 -8.89 -2.80 -17.47
CA THR A 64 -8.61 -3.96 -18.33
C THR A 64 -9.63 -5.09 -18.18
N VAL A 65 -10.46 -5.04 -17.14
CA VAL A 65 -11.47 -6.06 -16.81
C VAL A 65 -12.89 -5.52 -17.00
N PHE A 66 -13.13 -4.25 -16.66
CA PHE A 66 -14.43 -3.60 -16.75
C PHE A 66 -14.36 -2.36 -17.65
N SER A 67 -15.21 -2.30 -18.68
CA SER A 67 -15.37 -1.10 -19.51
C SER A 67 -15.98 0.07 -18.73
N CYS A 68 -16.83 -0.21 -17.75
CA CYS A 68 -17.42 0.76 -16.82
C CYS A 68 -16.57 1.02 -15.57
N TRP A 69 -15.24 0.88 -15.67
CA TRP A 69 -14.37 1.18 -14.53
C TRP A 69 -14.50 2.61 -13.97
N PRO A 70 -14.69 3.67 -14.78
CA PRO A 70 -14.86 5.03 -14.25
C PRO A 70 -16.00 5.16 -13.22
N GLU A 71 -17.08 4.41 -13.39
CA GLU A 71 -18.20 4.36 -12.45
C GLU A 71 -17.84 3.58 -11.18
N LEU A 72 -17.06 2.51 -11.32
CA LEU A 72 -16.60 1.65 -10.23
C LEU A 72 -15.42 2.26 -9.44
N GLU A 73 -14.73 3.25 -10.00
CA GLU A 73 -13.54 3.87 -9.39
C GLU A 73 -13.86 4.57 -8.06
N ARG A 74 -15.12 4.95 -7.83
CA ARG A 74 -15.57 5.54 -6.55
C ARG A 74 -15.79 4.53 -5.44
N LEU A 75 -15.80 3.23 -5.77
CA LEU A 75 -16.04 2.18 -4.78
C LEU A 75 -14.89 2.12 -3.75
N PRO A 76 -15.17 1.71 -2.50
CA PRO A 76 -14.14 1.40 -1.55
C PRO A 76 -13.15 0.36 -2.11
N PRO A 77 -11.86 0.39 -1.73
CA PRO A 77 -10.86 -0.53 -2.26
C PRO A 77 -11.22 -2.02 -2.08
N TRP A 78 -11.88 -2.35 -0.96
CA TRP A 78 -12.35 -3.71 -0.71
C TRP A 78 -13.41 -4.17 -1.72
N ALA A 79 -14.40 -3.33 -2.02
CA ALA A 79 -15.44 -3.63 -2.99
C ALA A 79 -14.88 -3.77 -4.43
N LYS A 80 -13.92 -2.93 -4.81
CA LYS A 80 -13.19 -3.08 -6.08
C LYS A 80 -12.48 -4.43 -6.17
N PHE A 81 -11.84 -4.83 -5.08
CA PHE A 81 -11.13 -6.10 -4.99
C PHE A 81 -12.08 -7.29 -5.11
N GLU A 82 -13.21 -7.29 -4.40
CA GLU A 82 -14.22 -8.34 -4.49
C GLU A 82 -14.77 -8.49 -5.91
N LEU A 83 -15.14 -7.37 -6.57
CA LEU A 83 -15.61 -7.37 -7.96
C LEU A 83 -14.58 -7.97 -8.92
N LEU A 84 -13.31 -7.59 -8.77
CA LEU A 84 -12.22 -8.14 -9.58
C LEU A 84 -12.02 -9.64 -9.30
N CYS A 85 -12.10 -10.07 -8.05
CA CYS A 85 -12.00 -11.48 -7.67
C CYS A 85 -13.15 -12.31 -8.25
N GLU A 86 -14.39 -11.82 -8.17
CA GLU A 86 -15.55 -12.49 -8.74
C GLU A 86 -15.42 -12.64 -10.25
N THR A 87 -15.09 -11.54 -10.94
CA THR A 87 -15.02 -11.50 -12.41
C THR A 87 -13.86 -12.33 -12.96
N LEU A 88 -12.72 -12.36 -12.26
CA LEU A 88 -11.55 -13.14 -12.66
C LEU A 88 -11.57 -14.57 -12.07
N THR A 89 -12.65 -15.00 -11.41
CA THR A 89 -12.79 -16.31 -10.75
C THR A 89 -11.66 -16.61 -9.76
N VAL A 90 -11.23 -15.61 -8.98
CA VAL A 90 -10.18 -15.72 -7.98
C VAL A 90 -10.78 -15.96 -6.59
N GLY A 91 -10.74 -17.21 -6.13
CA GLY A 91 -11.26 -17.59 -4.82
C GLY A 91 -10.25 -17.49 -3.68
N PHE A 92 -10.70 -17.11 -2.49
CA PHE A 92 -9.96 -17.25 -1.23
C PHE A 92 -10.78 -18.14 -0.27
N PRO A 93 -10.51 -19.46 -0.21
CA PRO A 93 -11.41 -20.41 0.47
C PRO A 93 -11.69 -20.13 1.93
N SER A 94 -10.78 -19.42 2.60
CA SER A 94 -10.92 -19.07 4.02
C SER A 94 -11.60 -17.72 4.28
N GLY A 95 -11.98 -16.98 3.23
CA GLY A 95 -12.66 -15.70 3.33
C GLY A 95 -11.83 -14.59 3.99
N PRO A 96 -12.47 -13.44 4.31
CA PRO A 96 -11.83 -12.28 4.93
C PRO A 96 -11.39 -12.51 6.38
N GLU A 97 -11.90 -13.54 7.05
CA GLU A 97 -11.57 -13.82 8.46
C GLU A 97 -10.20 -14.49 8.65
N LYS A 98 -9.56 -14.94 7.56
CA LYS A 98 -8.23 -15.56 7.62
C LYS A 98 -7.25 -14.88 6.67
N ARG A 99 -5.96 -15.13 6.92
CA ARG A 99 -4.89 -14.68 6.03
C ARG A 99 -5.05 -15.30 4.63
N PRO A 100 -4.72 -14.55 3.57
CA PRO A 100 -4.15 -13.19 3.58
C PRO A 100 -5.19 -12.07 3.74
N LEU A 101 -6.48 -12.34 3.50
CA LEU A 101 -7.51 -11.30 3.39
C LEU A 101 -7.79 -10.55 4.71
N GLN A 102 -7.71 -11.24 5.85
CA GLN A 102 -7.84 -10.59 7.18
C GLN A 102 -6.87 -9.43 7.35
N THR A 103 -5.63 -9.60 6.89
CA THR A 103 -4.63 -8.55 6.98
C THR A 103 -4.97 -7.38 6.06
N ILE A 104 -5.53 -7.64 4.87
CA ILE A 104 -5.94 -6.60 3.92
C ILE A 104 -7.10 -5.78 4.47
N VAL A 105 -8.12 -6.42 5.06
CA VAL A 105 -9.23 -5.73 5.72
C VAL A 105 -8.68 -4.78 6.80
N LYS A 106 -7.84 -5.30 7.69
CA LYS A 106 -7.20 -4.51 8.75
C LYS A 106 -6.30 -3.40 8.22
N LEU A 107 -5.62 -3.61 7.09
CA LEU A 107 -4.79 -2.61 6.42
C LEU A 107 -5.62 -1.46 5.86
N LEU A 108 -6.77 -1.76 5.23
CA LEU A 108 -7.67 -0.75 4.69
C LEU A 108 -8.36 0.05 5.80
N GLU A 109 -8.74 -0.59 6.91
CA GLU A 109 -9.23 0.08 8.12
C GLU A 109 -8.17 1.03 8.71
N PHE A 110 -6.92 0.56 8.81
CA PHE A 110 -5.80 1.38 9.26
C PHE A 110 -5.62 2.61 8.34
N ARG A 111 -5.61 2.41 7.02
CA ARG A 111 -5.52 3.51 6.03
C ARG A 111 -6.67 4.50 6.21
N ASN A 112 -7.90 4.04 6.38
CA ASN A 112 -9.06 4.90 6.60
C ASN A 112 -8.94 5.69 7.90
N THR A 113 -8.45 5.06 8.97
CA THR A 113 -8.20 5.73 10.25
C THR A 113 -7.18 6.86 10.08
N MET A 114 -6.11 6.64 9.30
CA MET A 114 -5.10 7.68 9.03
C MET A 114 -5.63 8.80 8.13
N ALA A 115 -6.40 8.45 7.08
CA ALA A 115 -6.96 9.42 6.15
C ALA A 115 -8.01 10.33 6.79
N HIS A 116 -8.75 9.84 7.77
CA HIS A 116 -9.81 10.57 8.47
C HIS A 116 -9.41 11.01 9.87
N GLY A 117 -8.11 11.03 10.20
CA GLY A 117 -7.59 11.25 11.56
C GLY A 117 -8.32 12.34 12.34
N ARG A 118 -8.98 11.95 13.43
CA ARG A 118 -9.71 12.85 14.34
C ARG A 118 -8.99 12.96 15.67
N SER A 119 -9.00 14.14 16.26
CA SER A 119 -8.60 14.32 17.66
C SER A 119 -9.59 13.64 18.59
N GLY A 120 -9.10 13.04 19.67
CA GLY A 120 -9.94 12.41 20.68
C GLY A 120 -9.13 11.93 21.88
N ASP A 121 -9.84 11.57 22.95
CA ASP A 121 -9.24 11.02 24.16
C ASP A 121 -9.04 9.51 24.03
N VAL A 122 -7.89 9.00 24.49
CA VAL A 122 -7.65 7.55 24.65
C VAL A 122 -7.90 7.17 26.11
N LYS A 123 -9.04 6.52 26.38
CA LYS A 123 -9.45 6.09 27.74
C LYS A 123 -9.50 4.56 27.82
N PRO A 124 -8.40 3.88 28.19
CA PRO A 124 -8.42 2.44 28.42
C PRO A 124 -9.31 2.10 29.62
N LYS A 125 -9.78 0.85 29.68
CA LYS A 125 -10.54 0.35 30.84
C LYS A 125 -9.62 0.32 32.08
N PRO A 126 -10.11 0.66 33.28
CA PRO A 126 -9.36 0.47 34.52
C PRO A 126 -8.91 -0.98 34.66
N GLU A 127 -7.65 -1.18 35.06
CA GLU A 127 -7.06 -2.50 35.27
C GLU A 127 -6.56 -2.62 36.71
N LEU A 128 -6.88 -3.73 37.39
CA LEU A 128 -6.33 -4.02 38.71
C LEU A 128 -4.86 -4.47 38.55
N ARG A 129 -3.95 -3.81 39.28
CA ARG A 129 -2.52 -4.11 39.25
C ARG A 129 -1.97 -4.20 40.68
N ASP A 130 -1.00 -5.07 40.87
CA ASP A 130 -0.28 -5.20 42.13
C ASP A 130 0.54 -3.94 42.42
N THR A 131 0.54 -3.49 43.67
CA THR A 131 1.41 -2.41 44.15
C THR A 131 2.82 -2.97 44.41
N ASN A 132 3.58 -3.15 43.33
CA ASN A 132 4.98 -3.58 43.36
C ASN A 132 5.86 -2.63 42.53
N GLU A 133 7.16 -2.90 42.47
CA GLU A 133 8.16 -2.07 41.76
C GLU A 133 7.86 -1.89 40.26
N LYS A 134 6.98 -2.69 39.66
CA LYS A 134 6.56 -2.57 38.26
C LYS A 134 5.44 -1.54 38.05
N LEU A 135 4.80 -1.08 39.13
CA LEU A 135 3.69 -0.13 39.04
C LEU A 135 4.17 1.22 38.47
N ASP A 136 5.32 1.72 38.93
CA ASP A 136 5.87 3.00 38.45
C ASP A 136 6.21 2.94 36.95
N ALA A 137 6.81 1.83 36.50
CA ALA A 137 7.09 1.61 35.08
C ALA A 137 5.80 1.62 34.24
N TYR A 138 4.73 0.97 34.73
CA TYR A 138 3.43 0.95 34.06
C TYR A 138 2.76 2.32 34.06
N LEU A 139 2.81 3.09 35.16
CA LEU A 139 2.28 4.45 35.23
C LEU A 139 3.00 5.41 34.29
N GLY A 140 4.27 5.14 33.96
CA GLY A 140 5.03 5.86 32.94
C GLY A 140 4.62 5.56 31.50
N GLU A 141 3.84 4.50 31.25
CA GLU A 141 3.34 4.17 29.92
C GLU A 141 2.14 5.05 29.53
N ARG A 142 2.23 5.73 28.38
CA ARG A 142 1.09 6.47 27.83
C ARG A 142 0.07 5.50 27.21
N PRO A 143 -1.25 5.74 27.36
CA PRO A 143 -2.27 5.03 26.61
C PRO A 143 -2.07 5.20 25.09
N LEU A 144 -2.20 4.11 24.34
CA LEU A 144 -2.05 4.11 22.88
C LEU A 144 -3.40 3.95 22.20
N ALA A 145 -3.64 4.72 21.14
CA ALA A 145 -4.72 4.46 20.21
C ALA A 145 -4.49 3.12 19.48
N ASP A 146 -5.54 2.52 18.94
CA ASP A 146 -5.45 1.20 18.30
C ASP A 146 -4.44 1.19 17.13
N TRP A 147 -4.40 2.26 16.34
CA TRP A 147 -3.45 2.39 15.24
C TRP A 147 -1.99 2.53 15.73
N GLU A 148 -1.75 3.20 16.87
CA GLU A 148 -0.40 3.32 17.45
C GLU A 148 0.14 1.95 17.87
N ARG A 149 -0.74 1.08 18.41
CA ARG A 149 -0.35 -0.29 18.77
C ARG A 149 0.09 -1.10 17.56
N LEU A 150 -0.50 -0.86 16.38
CA LEU A 150 -0.16 -1.58 15.14
C LEU A 150 1.24 -1.22 14.62
N ILE A 151 1.68 0.01 14.83
CA ILE A 151 2.96 0.51 14.31
C ILE A 151 4.09 0.46 15.35
N ARG A 152 3.84 -0.12 16.53
CA ARG A 152 4.86 -0.23 17.59
C ARG A 152 6.04 -1.10 17.17
N THR A 153 5.79 -2.07 16.28
CA THR A 153 6.81 -2.93 15.69
C THR A 153 6.56 -3.08 14.18
N GLU A 154 7.56 -3.58 13.47
CA GLU A 154 7.54 -3.84 12.03
C GLU A 154 6.51 -4.90 11.62
N LYS A 155 6.05 -5.73 12.57
CA LYS A 155 5.25 -6.93 12.31
C LYS A 155 3.99 -6.68 11.49
N PHE A 156 3.26 -5.60 11.78
CA PHE A 156 2.04 -5.29 11.03
C PHE A 156 2.37 -4.86 9.59
N ALA A 157 3.32 -3.92 9.43
CA ALA A 157 3.72 -3.43 8.12
C ALA A 157 4.32 -4.54 7.25
N GLN A 158 5.16 -5.41 7.82
CA GLN A 158 5.74 -6.55 7.12
C GLN A 158 4.64 -7.54 6.69
N ARG A 159 3.76 -7.94 7.60
CA ARG A 159 2.66 -8.87 7.29
C ARG A 159 1.72 -8.28 6.23
N ALA A 160 1.39 -7.00 6.34
CA ALA A 160 0.56 -6.29 5.37
C ALA A 160 1.16 -6.38 3.96
N ARG A 161 2.47 -6.16 3.82
CA ARG A 161 3.15 -6.33 2.54
C ARG A 161 3.07 -7.77 2.05
N GLU A 162 3.46 -8.74 2.86
CA GLU A 162 3.44 -10.16 2.47
C GLU A 162 2.06 -10.58 1.96
N ASP A 163 1.00 -10.26 2.71
CA ASP A 163 -0.36 -10.66 2.38
C ASP A 163 -0.93 -9.88 1.17
N VAL A 164 -0.58 -8.60 1.00
CA VAL A 164 -0.90 -7.84 -0.23
C VAL A 164 -0.19 -8.45 -1.43
N LYS A 165 1.10 -8.76 -1.33
CA LYS A 165 1.86 -9.38 -2.43
C LYS A 165 1.21 -10.70 -2.86
N LEU A 166 0.93 -11.60 -1.91
CA LEU A 166 0.29 -12.90 -2.21
C LEU A 166 -1.07 -12.72 -2.89
N THR A 167 -1.86 -11.76 -2.42
CA THR A 167 -3.19 -11.47 -2.96
C THR A 167 -3.10 -10.90 -4.37
N LEU A 168 -2.21 -9.93 -4.59
CA LEU A 168 -2.01 -9.32 -5.90
C LEU A 168 -1.39 -10.30 -6.90
N GLU A 169 -0.47 -11.17 -6.48
CA GLU A 169 0.09 -12.22 -7.34
C GLU A 169 -1.01 -13.17 -7.84
N LYS A 170 -1.92 -13.58 -6.95
CA LYS A 170 -3.06 -14.43 -7.31
C LYS A 170 -4.00 -13.73 -8.28
N LEU A 171 -4.35 -12.49 -7.99
CA LEU A 171 -5.25 -11.69 -8.83
C LEU A 171 -4.62 -11.38 -10.21
N HIS A 172 -3.34 -11.01 -10.22
CA HIS A 172 -2.58 -10.72 -11.43
C HIS A 172 -2.42 -11.95 -12.32
N SER A 173 -2.20 -13.12 -11.72
CA SER A 173 -2.07 -14.39 -12.45
C SER A 173 -3.35 -14.75 -13.20
N ALA A 174 -4.52 -14.44 -12.63
CA ALA A 174 -5.82 -14.71 -13.25
C ALA A 174 -6.19 -13.75 -14.40
N ARG A 175 -5.51 -12.62 -14.56
CA ARG A 175 -5.74 -11.68 -15.67
C ARG A 175 -5.40 -12.32 -17.02
N HIS A 176 -6.25 -12.03 -18.01
CA HIS A 176 -5.98 -12.29 -19.43
C HIS A 176 -4.81 -11.43 -19.95
N GLY A 177 -4.08 -11.92 -20.96
CA GLY A 177 -2.93 -11.22 -21.55
C GLY A 177 -3.32 -10.18 -22.59
N PRO A 178 -2.39 -9.30 -23.01
CA PRO A 178 -1.02 -9.12 -22.47
C PRO A 178 -1.02 -8.40 -21.11
N LYS A 179 -0.10 -8.78 -20.22
CA LYS A 179 0.10 -8.14 -18.91
C LYS A 179 1.58 -7.89 -18.64
N GLU A 180 1.86 -6.75 -18.04
CA GLU A 180 3.15 -6.37 -17.48
C GLU A 180 3.55 -7.30 -16.32
N GLY A 181 4.84 -7.28 -15.93
CA GLY A 181 5.24 -7.90 -14.67
C GLY A 181 4.58 -7.16 -13.50
N LEU A 182 4.12 -7.91 -12.48
CA LEU A 182 3.34 -7.34 -11.38
C LEU A 182 3.97 -6.06 -10.82
N PHE A 183 5.23 -6.06 -10.35
CA PHE A 183 5.85 -4.85 -9.76
C PHE A 183 6.85 -4.13 -10.68
N THR A 184 6.55 -4.00 -11.99
CA THR A 184 7.42 -3.29 -12.94
C THR A 184 7.11 -1.78 -12.98
N PHE A 185 8.13 -0.90 -12.99
CA PHE A 185 8.00 0.57 -12.88
C PHE A 185 7.54 1.34 -14.14
N GLY A 186 7.01 0.64 -15.15
CA GLY A 186 6.65 1.23 -16.45
C GLY A 186 7.85 1.40 -17.40
N LEU A 187 7.57 1.60 -18.69
CA LEU A 187 8.58 1.70 -19.76
C LEU A 187 8.64 3.13 -20.32
N GLY A 188 9.85 3.58 -20.67
CA GLY A 188 10.11 4.89 -21.28
C GLY A 188 10.60 4.78 -22.72
N PHE A 189 10.19 5.73 -23.55
CA PHE A 189 10.62 5.88 -24.94
C PHE A 189 11.20 7.27 -25.16
N HIS A 190 12.31 7.33 -25.90
CA HIS A 190 13.00 8.57 -26.22
C HIS A 190 13.30 8.60 -27.72
N ARG A 191 12.98 9.72 -28.37
CA ARG A 191 13.25 9.97 -29.78
C ARG A 191 13.89 11.33 -29.95
N ALA A 192 14.86 11.43 -30.85
CA ALA A 192 15.41 12.70 -31.30
C ALA A 192 15.30 12.78 -32.83
N THR A 193 14.83 13.92 -33.35
CA THR A 193 14.80 14.21 -34.79
C THR A 193 15.50 15.55 -35.05
N PRO A 194 16.23 15.72 -36.16
CA PRO A 194 16.81 17.02 -36.52
C PRO A 194 15.70 18.09 -36.60
N ALA A 195 15.98 19.29 -36.09
CA ALA A 195 15.06 20.41 -36.28
C ALA A 195 15.06 20.83 -37.77
N PRO A 196 13.89 21.13 -38.36
CA PRO A 196 13.83 21.66 -39.72
C PRO A 196 14.65 22.95 -39.83
N SER A 197 15.36 23.06 -40.96
CA SER A 197 16.27 24.17 -41.31
C SER A 197 15.57 25.51 -41.35
#